data_AF-K5ZVM1-F1
#
_entry.id   AF-K5ZVM1-F1
#
_cell.length_a   1.000
_cell.length_b   1.000
_cell.length_c   1.000
_cell.angle_alpha   90.00
_cell.angle_beta   90.00
_cell.angle_gamma   90.00
#
_symmetry.space_group_name_H-M   'P 1'
#
loop_
_entity.id
_entity.type
_entity.pdbx_description
1 polymer ?
#
loop_
_entity_poly.entity_id
_entity_poly.type
_entity_poly.pdbx_seq_one_letter_code
_entity_poly.pdbx_strand_id
1 'polypeptide(L)'
;MLEPYEGKLSRTVLRGEGGSNALDLPDVQKQGDFFVESPIILFASIIWYLKIYQNGKFCTFPHAIEFLNRRYEDIFPILTSYPELENYLSPFMDAWLGGAAEQLMGQIASAKIPLSRMISPQLYWVMSDSEFTLDINNPEEPKILCVGNNPDRQNIYGAALGLYNSRIVKLINKKGMLKSSVIIDELPTIYFKGLDNLIATARSNKVAVCLGFQDFSQLVRDYGDKEAKVVRP
;
A
#
# COMPACT_ATOMS: atom_id res chain seq x y z
N MET A 1 -15.79 27.97 51.49
CA MET A 1 -14.59 28.80 51.26
C MET A 1 -14.05 28.43 49.90
N LEU A 2 -14.32 29.29 48.92
CA LEU A 2 -13.86 29.20 47.54
C LEU A 2 -12.58 30.05 47.45
N GLU A 3 -11.50 29.50 46.91
CA GLU A 3 -10.44 30.31 46.32
C GLU A 3 -10.52 30.23 44.79
N PRO A 4 -10.22 31.32 44.06
CA PRO A 4 -10.63 31.51 42.68
C PRO A 4 -9.48 31.19 41.70
N TYR A 5 -9.82 30.46 40.63
CA TYR A 5 -8.99 30.35 39.43
C TYR A 5 -9.37 31.50 38.50
N GLU A 6 -8.57 32.57 38.44
CA GLU A 6 -8.73 33.63 37.44
C GLU A 6 -8.33 33.10 36.06
N GLY A 7 -9.29 33.16 35.15
CA GLY A 7 -9.08 32.84 33.75
C GLY A 7 -8.40 33.96 32.97
N LYS A 8 -7.74 33.56 31.88
CA LYS A 8 -7.81 34.30 30.62
C LYS A 8 -8.28 33.34 29.52
N LEU A 9 -9.58 33.40 29.27
CA LEU A 9 -10.18 33.00 28.00
C LEU A 9 -9.90 34.10 26.96
N SER A 10 -9.46 33.73 25.77
CA SER A 10 -9.85 34.46 24.57
C SER A 10 -10.47 33.50 23.56
N ARG A 11 -11.65 33.91 23.08
CA ARG A 11 -12.63 33.21 22.27
C ARG A 11 -12.14 33.00 20.83
N THR A 12 -12.44 31.83 20.27
CA THR A 12 -13.31 31.62 19.09
C THR A 12 -13.52 30.10 18.99
N VAL A 13 -14.43 29.49 19.75
CA VAL A 13 -15.88 29.31 19.49
C VAL A 13 -16.18 28.61 18.15
N LEU A 14 -16.37 27.28 18.28
CA LEU A 14 -17.43 26.44 17.70
C LEU A 14 -17.47 26.23 16.18
N ARG A 15 -17.25 24.97 15.77
CA ARG A 15 -18.31 24.15 15.16
C ARG A 15 -17.90 22.67 15.02
N GLY A 16 -18.73 21.79 15.59
CA GLY A 16 -19.03 20.47 15.03
C GLY A 16 -18.27 19.29 15.63
N GLU A 17 -18.69 18.86 16.82
CA GLU A 17 -18.64 17.44 17.15
C GLU A 17 -19.61 16.68 16.21
N GLY A 18 -19.09 15.64 15.56
CA GLY A 18 -19.85 14.67 14.79
C GLY A 18 -19.05 13.38 14.78
N GLY A 19 -19.28 12.54 15.79
CA GLY A 19 -18.66 11.22 15.88
C GLY A 19 -18.97 10.39 14.64
N SER A 20 -17.93 9.79 14.07
CA SER A 20 -18.03 8.74 13.05
C SER A 20 -16.82 7.84 13.23
N ASN A 21 -17.03 6.65 13.79
CA ASN A 21 -16.03 5.58 13.84
C ASN A 21 -15.84 4.98 12.42
N ALA A 22 -15.30 5.77 11.51
CA ALA A 22 -14.78 5.26 10.24
C ALA A 22 -13.35 4.81 10.48
N LEU A 23 -13.03 3.55 10.18
CA LEU A 23 -11.67 3.05 10.19
C LEU A 23 -10.79 3.95 9.32
N ASP A 24 -9.79 4.58 9.94
CA ASP A 24 -8.79 5.43 9.29
C ASP A 24 -8.12 4.66 8.13
N LEU A 25 -8.59 4.90 6.91
CA LEU A 25 -7.79 4.67 5.71
C LEU A 25 -6.61 5.66 5.77
N PRO A 26 -5.36 5.22 5.50
CA PRO A 26 -4.21 6.09 5.60
C PRO A 26 -4.36 7.29 4.66
N ASP A 27 -4.39 8.46 5.28
CA ASP A 27 -4.67 9.76 4.68
C ASP A 27 -3.72 10.04 3.49
N VAL A 28 -4.27 10.12 2.29
CA VAL A 28 -3.53 10.21 1.02
C VAL A 28 -2.87 11.60 0.80
N GLN A 29 -2.97 12.52 1.77
CA GLN A 29 -2.53 13.92 1.66
C GLN A 29 -1.24 14.29 2.42
N LYS A 30 -0.51 13.35 3.02
CA LYS A 30 0.77 13.62 3.72
C LYS A 30 2.01 13.30 2.87
N GLN A 31 2.08 13.82 1.65
CA GLN A 31 3.31 13.76 0.86
C GLN A 31 4.31 14.80 1.39
N GLY A 32 5.53 14.38 1.77
CA GLY A 32 6.55 15.23 2.38
C GLY A 32 6.62 15.20 3.92
N ASP A 33 5.77 14.42 4.59
CA ASP A 33 5.90 14.19 6.05
C ASP A 33 6.88 13.04 6.28
N PHE A 34 8.03 13.33 6.89
CA PHE A 34 9.07 12.34 7.20
C PHE A 34 8.50 11.13 7.97
N PHE A 35 7.46 11.32 8.78
CA PHE A 35 6.78 10.24 9.50
C PHE A 35 6.11 9.22 8.57
N VAL A 36 5.64 9.64 7.39
CA VAL A 36 4.97 8.78 6.42
C VAL A 36 5.98 8.18 5.43
N GLU A 37 7.02 8.93 5.08
CA GLU A 37 8.00 8.52 4.08
C GLU A 37 9.07 7.59 4.64
N SER A 38 9.49 7.76 5.90
CA SER A 38 10.51 6.92 6.54
C SER A 38 10.26 5.41 6.42
N PRO A 39 9.07 4.86 6.77
CA PRO A 39 8.82 3.44 6.60
C PRO A 39 8.87 2.99 5.13
N ILE A 40 8.44 3.85 4.20
CA ILE A 40 8.45 3.55 2.77
C ILE A 40 9.89 3.49 2.26
N ILE A 41 10.72 4.46 2.62
CA ILE A 41 12.13 4.54 2.23
C ILE A 41 12.89 3.34 2.79
N LEU A 42 12.72 3.01 4.07
CA LEU A 42 13.38 1.84 4.66
C LEU A 42 12.98 0.56 3.95
N PHE A 43 11.68 0.35 3.71
CA PHE A 43 11.22 -0.86 3.03
C PHE A 43 11.70 -0.92 1.57
N ALA A 44 11.76 0.22 0.88
CA ALA A 44 12.34 0.32 -0.46
C ALA A 44 13.84 -0.02 -0.47
N SER A 45 14.61 0.44 0.52
CA SER A 45 16.02 0.09 0.71
C SER A 45 16.21 -1.41 0.94
N ILE A 46 15.32 -2.04 1.72
CA ILE A 46 15.32 -3.50 1.93
C ILE A 46 15.05 -4.24 0.62
N ILE A 47 14.04 -3.83 -0.15
CA ILE A 47 13.72 -4.45 -1.45
C ILE A 47 14.91 -4.28 -2.41
N TRP A 48 15.54 -3.11 -2.43
CA TRP A 48 16.69 -2.85 -3.29
C TRP A 48 17.90 -3.69 -2.89
N TYR A 49 18.20 -3.81 -1.59
CA TYR A 49 19.21 -4.72 -1.08
C TYR A 49 18.96 -6.16 -1.56
N LEU A 50 17.74 -6.69 -1.36
CA LEU A 50 17.42 -8.05 -1.78
C LEU A 50 17.51 -8.25 -3.30
N LYS A 51 17.24 -7.21 -4.08
CA LYS A 51 17.38 -7.21 -5.54
C LYS A 51 18.83 -7.34 -6.00
N ILE A 52 19.77 -6.64 -5.36
CA ILE A 52 21.20 -6.69 -5.72
C ILE A 52 21.92 -7.87 -5.06
N TYR A 53 21.48 -8.28 -3.87
CA TYR A 53 22.04 -9.40 -3.13
C TYR A 53 21.80 -10.72 -3.87
N GLN A 54 22.89 -11.45 -4.14
CA GLN A 54 22.86 -12.71 -4.89
C GLN A 54 22.00 -12.64 -6.17
N ASN A 55 22.11 -11.53 -6.91
CA ASN A 55 21.38 -11.30 -8.16
C ASN A 55 19.86 -11.48 -8.04
N GLY A 56 19.28 -11.04 -6.92
CA GLY A 56 17.84 -11.02 -6.73
C GLY A 56 17.22 -12.35 -6.31
N LYS A 57 18.03 -13.38 -6.03
CA LYS A 57 17.55 -14.72 -5.63
C LYS A 57 16.56 -14.68 -4.46
N PHE A 58 16.72 -13.71 -3.55
CA PHE A 58 15.88 -13.55 -2.36
C PHE A 58 15.00 -12.30 -2.43
N CYS A 59 14.84 -11.69 -3.61
CA CYS A 59 13.99 -10.51 -3.81
C CYS A 59 12.51 -10.89 -3.89
N THR A 60 12.00 -11.50 -2.82
CA THR A 60 10.61 -11.93 -2.70
C THR A 60 9.95 -11.25 -1.52
N PHE A 61 8.63 -11.19 -1.53
CA PHE A 61 7.86 -10.51 -0.50
C PHE A 61 8.05 -11.12 0.91
N PRO A 62 8.07 -12.46 1.08
CA PRO A 62 8.43 -13.08 2.35
C PRO A 62 9.78 -12.63 2.89
N HIS A 63 10.84 -12.67 2.06
CA HIS A 63 12.17 -12.25 2.49
C HIS A 63 12.21 -10.78 2.91
N ALA A 64 11.51 -9.90 2.18
CA ALA A 64 11.42 -8.48 2.52
C ALA A 64 10.76 -8.25 3.89
N ILE A 65 9.67 -8.96 4.19
CA ILE A 65 8.99 -8.87 5.49
C ILE A 65 9.85 -9.48 6.61
N GLU A 66 10.44 -10.65 6.39
CA GLU A 66 11.31 -11.30 7.37
C GLU A 66 12.52 -10.44 7.70
N PHE A 67 13.11 -9.80 6.69
CA PHE A 67 14.24 -8.89 6.88
C PHE A 67 13.82 -7.62 7.62
N LEU A 68 12.70 -6.99 7.27
CA LEU A 68 12.14 -5.84 8.00
C LEU A 68 11.84 -6.16 9.48
N ASN A 69 11.51 -7.42 9.79
CA ASN A 69 11.20 -7.87 11.14
C ASN A 69 12.42 -8.17 12.01
N ARG A 70 13.64 -8.19 11.46
CA ARG A 70 14.87 -8.29 12.25
C ARG A 70 15.12 -7.04 13.09
N ARG A 71 16.10 -7.16 14.00
CA ARG A 71 16.50 -6.03 14.85
C ARG A 71 17.25 -5.02 13.98
N TYR A 72 17.05 -3.73 14.24
CA TYR A 72 17.73 -2.68 13.47
C TYR A 72 19.25 -2.72 13.62
N GLU A 73 19.74 -3.18 14.78
CA GLU A 73 21.16 -3.48 15.02
C GLU A 73 21.73 -4.50 14.04
N ASP A 74 20.90 -5.41 13.52
CA ASP A 74 21.30 -6.40 12.51
C ASP A 74 21.09 -5.83 11.09
N ILE A 75 19.98 -5.11 10.87
CA ILE A 75 19.58 -4.61 9.54
C ILE A 75 20.47 -3.46 9.06
N PHE A 76 20.68 -2.43 9.89
CA PHE A 76 21.35 -1.21 9.45
C PHE A 76 22.80 -1.45 9.02
N PRO A 77 23.65 -2.21 9.75
CA PRO A 77 25.01 -2.50 9.30
C PRO A 77 25.04 -3.23 7.96
N ILE A 78 24.08 -4.13 7.70
CA ILE A 78 23.97 -4.81 6.41
C ILE A 78 23.62 -3.80 5.33
N LEU A 79 22.56 -3.02 5.51
CA LEU A 79 22.09 -2.08 4.49
C LEU A 79 23.12 -0.97 4.19
N THR A 80 23.82 -0.45 5.20
CA THR A 80 24.85 0.60 5.01
C THR A 80 26.15 0.08 4.44
N SER A 81 26.38 -1.24 4.44
CA SER A 81 27.54 -1.82 3.76
C SER A 81 27.45 -1.76 2.23
N TYR A 82 26.29 -1.38 1.68
CA TYR A 82 26.06 -1.23 0.23
C TYR A 82 26.07 0.25 -0.17
N PRO A 83 27.06 0.71 -0.97
CA PRO A 83 27.16 2.11 -1.40
C PRO A 83 25.91 2.63 -2.10
N GLU A 84 25.19 1.77 -2.84
CA GLU A 84 23.96 2.13 -3.55
C GLU A 84 22.81 2.57 -2.62
N LEU A 85 22.89 2.21 -1.34
CA LEU A 85 21.86 2.50 -0.34
C LEU A 85 22.21 3.69 0.56
N GLU A 86 23.44 4.18 0.52
CA GLU A 86 23.97 5.18 1.46
C GLU A 86 23.08 6.43 1.56
N ASN A 87 22.72 7.02 0.41
CA ASN A 87 21.89 8.21 0.35
C ASN A 87 20.48 8.01 0.93
N TYR A 88 19.91 6.80 0.79
CA TYR A 88 18.59 6.48 1.33
C TYR A 88 18.63 6.26 2.84
N LEU A 89 19.77 5.79 3.36
CA LEU A 89 19.93 5.40 4.75
C LEU A 89 20.51 6.51 5.63
N SER A 90 21.15 7.54 5.07
CA SER A 90 21.76 8.64 5.82
C SER A 90 20.83 9.21 6.91
N PRO A 91 19.55 9.54 6.64
CA PRO A 91 18.66 10.09 7.67
C PRO A 91 18.37 9.11 8.81
N PHE A 92 18.35 7.81 8.51
CA PHE A 92 18.15 6.75 9.51
C PHE A 92 19.39 6.57 10.38
N MET A 93 20.57 6.64 9.77
CA MET A 93 21.85 6.53 10.47
C MET A 93 22.09 7.74 11.38
N ASP A 94 21.76 8.94 10.93
CA ASP A 94 21.84 10.16 11.74
C ASP A 94 20.94 10.06 12.97
N ALA A 95 19.69 9.59 12.80
CA ALA A 95 18.77 9.37 13.91
C ALA A 95 19.24 8.25 14.86
N TRP A 96 19.80 7.16 14.32
CA TRP A 96 20.30 6.03 15.08
C TRP A 96 21.52 6.40 15.94
N LEU A 97 22.50 7.07 15.33
CA LEU A 97 23.74 7.49 15.99
C LEU A 97 23.53 8.73 16.89
N GLY A 98 22.58 9.60 16.54
CA GLY A 98 22.22 10.80 17.29
C GLY A 98 21.37 10.56 18.53
N GLY A 99 21.09 9.30 18.89
CA GLY A 99 20.31 8.95 20.08
C GLY A 99 18.79 9.11 19.94
N ALA A 100 18.28 9.29 18.72
CA ALA A 100 16.85 9.38 18.41
C ALA A 100 16.26 8.04 17.92
N ALA A 101 16.86 6.92 18.36
CA ALA A 101 16.48 5.59 17.91
C ALA A 101 15.01 5.27 18.28
N GLU A 102 14.54 5.63 19.48
CA GLU A 102 13.16 5.35 19.90
C GLU A 102 12.12 6.04 19.01
N GLN A 103 12.36 7.31 18.63
CA GLN A 103 11.47 8.04 17.72
C GLN A 103 11.44 7.39 16.34
N LEU A 104 12.60 6.96 15.84
CA LEU A 104 12.71 6.24 14.58
C LEU A 104 11.94 4.91 14.61
N MET A 105 12.03 4.16 15.71
CA MET A 105 11.28 2.91 15.88
C MET A 105 9.77 3.17 15.85
N GLY A 106 9.30 4.23 16.52
CA GLY A 106 7.90 4.65 16.49
C GLY A 106 7.40 4.97 15.09
N GLN A 107 8.22 5.64 14.27
CA GLN A 107 7.90 5.93 12.87
C GLN A 107 7.79 4.67 12.01
N ILE A 108 8.79 3.78 12.10
CA ILE A 108 8.83 2.56 11.28
C ILE A 108 7.72 1.56 11.68
N ALA A 109 7.32 1.55 12.96
CA ALA A 109 6.27 0.67 13.46
C ALA A 109 4.95 0.80 12.69
N SER A 110 4.65 2.01 12.19
CA SER A 110 3.43 2.33 11.42
C SER A 110 3.26 1.44 10.18
N ALA A 111 4.35 1.08 9.48
CA ALA A 111 4.30 0.16 8.34
C ALA A 111 4.63 -1.28 8.75
N LYS A 112 5.53 -1.47 9.71
CA LYS A 112 5.94 -2.81 10.16
C LYS A 112 4.77 -3.63 10.70
N ILE A 113 3.85 -3.01 11.45
CA ILE A 113 2.69 -3.70 12.03
C ILE A 113 1.73 -4.22 10.92
N PRO A 114 1.22 -3.39 9.98
CA PRO A 114 0.41 -3.87 8.87
C PRO A 114 1.11 -4.93 8.00
N LEU A 115 2.40 -4.74 7.70
CA LEU A 115 3.17 -5.71 6.91
C LEU A 115 3.28 -7.06 7.62
N SER A 116 3.49 -7.06 8.94
CA SER A 116 3.60 -8.29 9.72
C SER A 116 2.28 -9.06 9.85
N ARG A 117 1.13 -8.39 9.71
CA ARG A 117 -0.19 -9.07 9.68
C ARG A 117 -0.38 -9.91 8.41
N MET A 118 0.41 -9.69 7.37
CA MET A 118 0.38 -10.48 6.13
C MET A 118 1.20 -11.78 6.23
N ILE A 119 1.89 -12.02 7.35
CA ILE A 119 2.64 -13.24 7.58
C ILE A 119 1.66 -14.40 7.76
N SER A 120 1.59 -15.26 6.74
CA SER A 120 0.86 -16.52 6.82
C SER A 120 1.46 -17.52 5.82
N PRO A 121 1.40 -18.83 6.10
CA PRO A 121 1.87 -19.84 5.16
C PRO A 121 1.24 -19.70 3.76
N GLN A 122 -0.04 -19.36 3.70
CA GLN A 122 -0.77 -19.22 2.44
C GLN A 122 -0.31 -18.00 1.63
N LEU A 123 -0.20 -16.82 2.25
CA LEU A 123 0.29 -15.63 1.53
C LEU A 123 1.76 -15.78 1.15
N TYR A 124 2.58 -16.36 2.02
CA TYR A 124 4.00 -16.58 1.71
C TYR A 124 4.15 -17.52 0.53
N TRP A 125 3.37 -18.59 0.46
CA TRP A 125 3.36 -19.47 -0.69
C TRP A 125 3.04 -18.72 -1.99
N VAL A 126 1.92 -17.97 -2.02
CA VAL A 126 1.50 -17.18 -3.20
C VAL A 126 2.51 -16.10 -3.60
N MET A 127 3.24 -15.53 -2.64
CA MET A 127 4.10 -14.35 -2.85
C MET A 127 5.61 -14.67 -2.87
N SER A 128 5.97 -15.97 -2.83
CA SER A 128 7.36 -16.43 -2.76
C SER A 128 7.98 -16.72 -4.11
N ASP A 129 7.18 -17.02 -5.13
CA ASP A 129 7.67 -17.37 -6.46
C ASP A 129 7.03 -16.48 -7.53
N SER A 130 7.66 -16.41 -8.71
CA SER A 130 7.18 -15.66 -9.88
C SER A 130 7.01 -16.62 -11.05
N GLU A 131 6.06 -17.54 -10.93
CA GLU A 131 5.74 -18.52 -11.98
C GLU A 131 5.11 -17.86 -13.23
N PHE A 132 4.53 -16.67 -13.07
CA PHE A 132 3.91 -15.93 -14.16
C PHE A 132 4.00 -14.42 -13.97
N THR A 133 3.90 -13.70 -15.08
CA THR A 133 3.81 -12.24 -15.11
C THR A 133 2.35 -11.77 -15.13
N LEU A 134 2.10 -10.59 -14.54
CA LEU A 134 0.76 -10.00 -14.42
C LEU A 134 0.29 -9.26 -15.69
N ASP A 135 1.02 -9.35 -16.78
CA ASP A 135 0.72 -8.74 -18.08
C ASP A 135 -0.26 -9.60 -18.89
N ILE A 136 -1.46 -9.79 -18.36
CA ILE A 136 -2.47 -10.74 -18.88
C ILE A 136 -2.82 -10.54 -20.37
N ASN A 137 -2.62 -9.34 -20.92
CA ASN A 137 -2.91 -9.00 -22.31
C ASN A 137 -1.67 -8.89 -23.21
N ASN A 138 -0.55 -9.48 -22.79
CA ASN A 138 0.65 -9.62 -23.60
C ASN A 138 0.34 -10.40 -24.90
N PRO A 139 0.66 -9.87 -26.10
CA PRO A 139 0.45 -10.56 -27.36
C PRO A 139 1.19 -11.90 -27.51
N GLU A 140 2.37 -12.02 -26.92
CA GLU A 140 3.22 -13.22 -27.04
C GLU A 140 2.77 -14.32 -26.08
N GLU A 141 2.29 -13.92 -24.90
CA GLU A 141 1.92 -14.86 -23.83
C GLU A 141 0.65 -14.35 -23.11
N PRO A 142 -0.52 -14.44 -23.75
CA PRO A 142 -1.78 -14.01 -23.17
C PRO A 142 -2.19 -14.95 -22.03
N LYS A 143 -2.79 -14.38 -20.98
CA LYS A 143 -3.15 -15.12 -19.76
C LYS A 143 -4.54 -14.74 -19.29
N ILE A 144 -5.19 -15.66 -18.58
CA ILE A 144 -6.41 -15.38 -17.82
C ILE A 144 -6.05 -15.45 -16.34
N LEU A 145 -6.34 -14.38 -15.62
CA LEU A 145 -6.13 -14.30 -14.18
C LEU A 145 -7.50 -14.25 -13.49
N CYS A 146 -7.74 -15.22 -12.61
CA CYS A 146 -8.89 -15.24 -11.73
C CYS A 146 -8.39 -15.04 -10.29
N VAL A 147 -8.99 -14.07 -9.59
CA VAL A 147 -8.61 -13.74 -8.22
C VAL A 147 -9.83 -13.94 -7.33
N GLY A 148 -9.73 -14.90 -6.41
CA GLY A 148 -10.75 -15.14 -5.39
C GLY A 148 -10.36 -14.47 -4.09
N ASN A 149 -11.33 -13.84 -3.42
CA ASN A 149 -11.17 -13.36 -2.06
C ASN A 149 -12.00 -14.22 -1.10
N ASN A 150 -11.55 -14.34 0.15
CA ASN A 150 -12.31 -14.95 1.23
C ASN A 150 -12.88 -13.83 2.11
N PRO A 151 -14.23 -13.67 2.20
CA PRO A 151 -14.87 -12.64 3.02
C PRO A 151 -14.38 -12.61 4.47
N ASP A 152 -14.15 -13.78 5.07
CA ASP A 152 -13.71 -13.92 6.47
C ASP A 152 -12.27 -13.46 6.70
N ARG A 153 -11.49 -13.27 5.62
CA ARG A 153 -10.06 -12.93 5.67
C ARG A 153 -9.72 -11.67 4.87
N GLN A 154 -10.71 -10.84 4.55
CA GLN A 154 -10.52 -9.60 3.79
C GLN A 154 -9.42 -8.71 4.38
N ASN A 155 -9.40 -8.53 5.71
CA ASN A 155 -8.39 -7.69 6.38
C ASN A 155 -6.96 -8.22 6.25
N ILE A 156 -6.79 -9.53 6.07
CA ILE A 156 -5.47 -10.18 5.95
C ILE A 156 -5.01 -10.12 4.49
N TYR A 157 -5.90 -10.41 3.55
CA TYR A 157 -5.56 -10.53 2.12
C TYR A 157 -5.67 -9.22 1.34
N GLY A 158 -6.39 -8.22 1.87
CA GLY A 158 -6.68 -6.97 1.16
C GLY A 158 -5.43 -6.22 0.71
N ALA A 159 -4.37 -6.21 1.52
CA ALA A 159 -3.11 -5.55 1.15
C ALA A 159 -2.37 -6.27 0.00
N ALA A 160 -2.30 -7.61 0.04
CA ALA A 160 -1.69 -8.40 -1.04
C ALA A 160 -2.51 -8.28 -2.34
N LEU A 161 -3.84 -8.41 -2.26
CA LEU A 161 -4.74 -8.22 -3.39
C LEU A 161 -4.65 -6.81 -3.97
N GLY A 162 -4.56 -5.80 -3.11
CA GLY A 162 -4.34 -4.41 -3.52
C GLY A 162 -3.03 -4.22 -4.28
N LEU A 163 -1.94 -4.88 -3.86
CA LEU A 163 -0.66 -4.85 -4.57
C LEU A 163 -0.81 -5.44 -5.98
N TYR A 164 -1.37 -6.64 -6.10
CA TYR A 164 -1.63 -7.28 -7.40
C TYR A 164 -2.49 -6.40 -8.30
N ASN A 165 -3.63 -5.92 -7.79
CA ASN A 165 -4.55 -5.06 -8.53
C ASN A 165 -3.85 -3.81 -9.05
N SER A 166 -3.13 -3.09 -8.19
CA SER A 166 -2.41 -1.87 -8.58
C SER A 166 -1.37 -2.12 -9.68
N ARG A 167 -0.76 -3.33 -9.70
CA ARG A 167 0.22 -3.71 -10.70
C ARG A 167 -0.43 -4.13 -12.01
N ILE A 168 -1.46 -4.97 -11.96
CA ILE A 168 -2.21 -5.44 -13.14
C ILE A 168 -2.77 -4.24 -13.90
N VAL A 169 -3.41 -3.29 -13.22
CA VAL A 169 -3.95 -2.07 -13.83
C VAL A 169 -2.93 -1.34 -14.68
N LYS A 170 -1.71 -1.16 -14.16
CA LYS A 170 -0.63 -0.48 -14.89
C LYS A 170 -0.11 -1.29 -16.07
N LEU A 171 -0.14 -2.62 -15.97
CA LEU A 171 0.39 -3.50 -17.03
C LEU A 171 -0.59 -3.62 -18.20
N ILE A 172 -1.87 -3.81 -17.92
CA ILE A 172 -2.90 -3.96 -18.95
C ILE A 172 -3.21 -2.65 -19.68
N ASN A 173 -3.00 -1.53 -19.01
CA ASN A 173 -3.34 -0.21 -19.52
C ASN A 173 -2.19 0.38 -20.39
N LYS A 174 -1.80 -0.37 -21.42
CA LYS A 174 -0.72 -0.01 -22.36
C LYS A 174 -1.20 -0.15 -23.81
N LYS A 175 -0.66 0.70 -24.69
CA LYS A 175 -0.90 0.62 -26.14
C LYS A 175 -0.20 -0.62 -26.73
N GLY A 176 -0.76 -1.13 -27.83
CA GLY A 176 -0.17 -2.24 -28.57
C GLY A 176 -0.38 -3.62 -27.94
N MET A 177 -1.07 -3.70 -26.80
CA MET A 177 -1.45 -4.97 -26.18
C MET A 177 -2.74 -5.53 -26.78
N LEU A 178 -3.06 -6.78 -26.43
CA LEU A 178 -4.33 -7.41 -26.82
C LEU A 178 -5.51 -6.74 -26.13
N LYS A 179 -6.70 -6.90 -26.74
CA LYS A 179 -7.97 -6.54 -26.10
C LYS A 179 -8.11 -7.36 -24.81
N SER A 180 -8.51 -6.73 -23.73
CA SER A 180 -8.68 -7.40 -22.44
C SER A 180 -9.91 -6.89 -21.71
N SER A 181 -10.33 -7.64 -20.70
CA SER A 181 -11.40 -7.21 -19.82
C SER A 181 -11.01 -7.39 -18.36
N VAL A 182 -11.37 -6.41 -17.54
CA VAL A 182 -11.33 -6.47 -16.09
C VAL A 182 -12.76 -6.57 -15.61
N ILE A 183 -13.09 -7.69 -14.97
CA ILE A 183 -14.43 -7.97 -14.44
C ILE A 183 -14.29 -8.06 -12.92
N ILE A 184 -15.04 -7.22 -12.21
CA ILE A 184 -15.07 -7.19 -10.75
C ILE A 184 -16.53 -7.43 -10.35
N ASP A 185 -16.79 -8.56 -9.67
CA ASP A 185 -18.15 -8.97 -9.30
C ASP A 185 -18.73 -8.10 -8.16
N GLU A 186 -17.91 -7.77 -7.16
CA GLU A 186 -18.31 -6.90 -6.05
C GLU A 186 -17.19 -5.90 -5.71
N LEU A 187 -17.26 -4.71 -6.29
CA LEU A 187 -16.24 -3.67 -6.16
C LEU A 187 -15.94 -3.24 -4.70
N PRO A 188 -16.92 -3.06 -3.80
CA PRO A 188 -16.69 -2.78 -2.38
C PRO A 188 -15.79 -3.78 -1.64
N THR A 189 -15.73 -5.04 -2.08
CA THR A 189 -14.97 -6.09 -1.37
C THR A 189 -13.47 -6.03 -1.60
N ILE A 190 -13.01 -5.21 -2.55
CA ILE A 190 -11.60 -5.02 -2.88
C ILE A 190 -11.32 -3.53 -3.05
N TYR A 191 -10.23 -3.02 -2.46
CA TYR A 191 -9.78 -1.67 -2.76
C TYR A 191 -8.93 -1.68 -4.05
N PHE A 192 -9.41 -0.99 -5.10
CA PHE A 192 -8.80 -1.02 -6.43
C PHE A 192 -8.15 0.33 -6.77
N LYS A 193 -6.97 0.58 -6.21
CA LYS A 193 -6.23 1.82 -6.42
C LYS A 193 -5.91 2.04 -7.91
N GLY A 194 -6.28 3.20 -8.44
CA GLY A 194 -6.05 3.57 -9.84
C GLY A 194 -7.16 3.13 -10.81
N LEU A 195 -8.33 2.71 -10.29
CA LEU A 195 -9.50 2.38 -11.09
C LEU A 195 -9.95 3.56 -11.97
N ASP A 196 -9.90 4.77 -11.42
CA ASP A 196 -10.19 6.03 -12.11
C ASP A 196 -9.36 6.21 -13.39
N ASN A 197 -8.05 5.96 -13.29
CA ASN A 197 -7.10 6.07 -14.38
C ASN A 197 -7.30 4.96 -15.41
N LEU A 198 -7.60 3.75 -14.93
CA LEU A 198 -7.96 2.64 -15.81
C LEU A 198 -9.18 3.01 -16.65
N ILE A 199 -10.29 3.41 -16.01
CA ILE A 199 -11.54 3.77 -16.70
C ILE A 199 -11.31 4.91 -17.70
N ALA A 200 -10.56 5.96 -17.31
CA ALA A 200 -10.31 7.13 -18.15
C ALA A 200 -9.58 6.81 -19.46
N THR A 201 -8.70 5.80 -19.46
CA THR A 201 -7.82 5.49 -20.61
C THR A 201 -8.11 4.13 -21.25
N ALA A 202 -8.94 3.31 -20.62
CA ALA A 202 -9.30 1.94 -20.99
C ALA A 202 -9.68 1.81 -22.46
N ARG A 203 -10.53 2.71 -22.98
CA ARG A 203 -10.95 2.70 -24.40
C ARG A 203 -9.77 2.77 -25.36
N SER A 204 -8.82 3.68 -25.12
CA SER A 204 -7.66 3.87 -25.99
C SER A 204 -6.73 2.65 -26.00
N ASN A 205 -6.70 1.94 -24.88
CA ASN A 205 -5.89 0.72 -24.69
C ASN A 205 -6.69 -0.58 -24.89
N LYS A 206 -7.93 -0.48 -25.40
CA LYS A 206 -8.82 -1.62 -25.70
C LYS A 206 -9.08 -2.53 -24.49
N VAL A 207 -9.17 -1.94 -23.31
CA VAL A 207 -9.56 -2.61 -22.06
C VAL A 207 -11.04 -2.35 -21.81
N ALA A 208 -11.83 -3.39 -21.55
CA ALA A 208 -13.22 -3.29 -21.12
C ALA A 208 -13.31 -3.50 -19.61
N VAL A 209 -13.89 -2.55 -18.88
CA VAL A 209 -14.04 -2.65 -17.42
C VAL A 209 -15.51 -2.92 -17.11
N CYS A 210 -15.79 -3.99 -16.38
CA CYS A 210 -17.12 -4.36 -15.88
C CYS A 210 -17.08 -4.40 -14.35
N LEU A 211 -17.93 -3.59 -13.72
CA LEU A 211 -17.96 -3.40 -12.28
C LEU A 211 -19.36 -3.76 -11.75
N GLY A 212 -19.42 -4.79 -10.93
CA GLY A 212 -20.59 -5.15 -10.14
C GLY A 212 -20.53 -4.51 -8.75
N PHE A 213 -21.67 -4.00 -8.30
CA PHE A 213 -21.90 -3.47 -6.96
C PHE A 213 -23.41 -3.47 -6.70
N GLN A 214 -23.80 -3.66 -5.43
CA GLN A 214 -25.23 -3.75 -5.06
C GLN A 214 -25.89 -2.38 -4.89
N ASP A 215 -25.18 -1.42 -4.29
CA ASP A 215 -25.68 -0.06 -4.03
C ASP A 215 -24.55 0.96 -4.14
N PHE A 216 -24.83 2.08 -4.80
CA PHE A 216 -23.92 3.21 -4.92
C PHE A 216 -23.52 3.80 -3.56
N SER A 217 -24.39 3.70 -2.55
CA SER A 217 -24.08 4.16 -1.19
C SER A 217 -22.87 3.43 -0.58
N GLN A 218 -22.72 2.13 -0.86
CA GLN A 218 -21.56 1.34 -0.42
C GLN A 218 -20.29 1.80 -1.13
N LEU A 219 -20.40 2.10 -2.43
CA LEU A 219 -19.28 2.63 -3.19
C LEU A 219 -18.80 3.99 -2.64
N VAL A 220 -19.71 4.91 -2.33
CA VAL A 220 -19.37 6.21 -1.72
C VAL A 220 -18.72 6.03 -0.36
N ARG A 221 -19.22 5.09 0.47
CA ARG A 221 -18.64 4.80 1.78
C ARG A 221 -17.21 4.26 1.67
N ASP A 222 -16.95 3.35 0.73
CA ASP A 222 -15.71 2.57 0.70
C ASP A 222 -14.62 3.21 -0.18
N TYR A 223 -15.01 3.97 -1.22
CA TYR A 223 -14.09 4.68 -2.14
C TYR A 223 -14.09 6.21 -1.95
N GLY A 224 -15.05 6.75 -1.20
CA GLY A 224 -15.24 8.18 -1.02
C GLY A 224 -15.93 8.87 -2.20
N ASP A 225 -16.45 10.07 -1.94
CA ASP A 225 -17.27 10.82 -2.90
C ASP A 225 -16.58 11.11 -4.24
N LYS A 226 -15.27 11.32 -4.23
CA LYS A 226 -14.51 11.67 -5.45
C LYS A 226 -14.40 10.47 -6.39
N GLU A 227 -13.99 9.32 -5.89
CA GLU A 227 -13.79 8.12 -6.69
C GLU A 227 -15.13 7.50 -7.11
N ALA A 228 -16.14 7.51 -6.23
CA ALA A 228 -17.48 7.02 -6.56
C ALA A 228 -18.14 7.79 -7.71
N LYS A 229 -17.90 9.11 -7.82
CA LYS A 229 -18.43 9.93 -8.94
C LYS A 229 -17.93 9.50 -10.31
N VAL A 230 -16.73 8.90 -10.41
CA VAL A 230 -16.16 8.44 -11.68
C VAL A 230 -16.90 7.22 -12.23
N VAL A 231 -17.48 6.41 -11.33
CA VAL A 231 -18.22 5.18 -11.67
C VAL A 231 -19.72 5.44 -11.86
N ARG A 232 -20.17 6.67 -11.57
CA ARG A 232 -21.59 7.04 -11.71
C ARG A 232 -21.98 6.99 -13.21
N PRO A 233 -23.04 6.24 -13.57
CA PRO A 233 -23.52 6.14 -14.95
C PRO A 233 -24.03 7.48 -15.50
#